data_AF-A0A165ZDL4-F1
#
_entry.id   AF-A0A165ZDL4-F1
#
_cell.length_a   1.000
_cell.length_b   1.000
_cell.length_c   1.000
_cell.angle_alpha   90.00
_cell.angle_beta   90.00
_cell.angle_gamma   90.00
#
_symmetry.space_group_name_H-M   'P 1'
#
loop_
_entity.id
_entity.type
_entity.pdbx_description
1 polymer ?
#
loop_
_entity_poly.entity_id
_entity_poly.type
_entity_poly.pdbx_seq_one_letter_code
_entity_poly.pdbx_strand_id
1 'polypeptide(L)' 'VASPDSATTCTAGKSCTVTWLDNGVAPTVDTIGVCTVGLYHGTQQLVQTIEPVNVADSHSLTFTPQANAGPNSDT' A
#
# COMPACT_ATOMS: atom_id res chain seq x y z
N VAL A 1 -5.58 -6.48 9.84
CA VAL A 1 -5.87 -6.77 8.40
C VAL A 1 -5.70 -5.45 7.66
N ALA A 2 -5.20 -5.39 6.43
CA ALA A 2 -5.26 -4.17 5.63
C ALA A 2 -6.24 -4.43 4.47
N SER A 3 -7.08 -3.46 4.14
CA SER A 3 -7.77 -3.39 2.86
C SER A 3 -6.93 -2.49 1.95
N PRO A 4 -6.76 -2.74 0.65
CA PRO A 4 -7.14 -3.92 -0.11
C PRO A 4 -6.61 -5.23 0.49
N ASP A 5 -7.50 -6.22 0.61
CA ASP A 5 -7.11 -7.61 0.82
C ASP A 5 -6.75 -8.27 -0.53
N SER A 6 -6.45 -9.57 -0.53
CA SER A 6 -6.11 -10.31 -1.75
C SER A 6 -7.20 -10.32 -2.83
N ALA A 7 -8.42 -9.83 -2.55
CA ALA A 7 -9.51 -9.73 -3.51
C ALA A 7 -9.62 -8.35 -4.18
N THR A 8 -8.88 -7.35 -3.72
CA THR A 8 -8.99 -5.98 -4.26
C THR A 8 -7.89 -5.69 -5.27
N THR A 9 -8.28 -5.14 -6.42
CA THR A 9 -7.37 -4.82 -7.53
C THR A 9 -7.23 -3.31 -7.72
N CYS A 10 -6.02 -2.77 -7.54
CA CYS A 10 -5.68 -1.41 -7.96
C CYS A 10 -5.31 -1.40 -9.45
N THR A 11 -5.87 -0.49 -10.24
CA THR A 11 -5.52 -0.33 -11.66
C THR A 11 -4.46 0.76 -11.83
N ALA A 12 -3.48 0.52 -12.69
CA ALA A 12 -2.49 1.53 -13.08
C ALA A 12 -3.15 2.84 -13.53
N GLY A 13 -2.55 3.97 -13.15
CA GLY A 13 -3.02 5.30 -13.49
C GLY A 13 -4.32 5.74 -12.78
N LYS A 14 -4.90 4.89 -11.94
CA LYS A 14 -6.07 5.24 -11.11
C LYS A 14 -5.67 5.31 -9.64
N SER A 15 -6.24 6.28 -8.93
CA SER A 15 -6.08 6.35 -7.49
C SER A 15 -6.62 5.09 -6.82
N CYS A 16 -5.82 4.52 -5.93
CA CYS A 16 -6.16 3.37 -5.12
C CYS A 16 -5.99 3.73 -3.65
N THR A 17 -6.96 3.37 -2.82
CA THR A 17 -6.91 3.63 -1.38
C THR A 17 -6.73 2.32 -0.63
N VAL A 18 -5.72 2.30 0.23
CA VAL A 18 -5.43 1.27 1.22
C VAL A 18 -5.90 1.79 2.57
N THR A 19 -6.60 0.99 3.35
CA THR A 19 -6.99 1.25 4.73
C THR A 19 -6.45 0.17 5.66
N TRP A 20 -5.88 0.58 6.79
CA TRP A 20 -5.50 -0.34 7.84
C TRP A 20 -6.72 -0.67 8.70
N LEU A 21 -6.99 -1.96 8.91
CA LEU A 21 -7.98 -2.44 9.87
C LEU A 21 -7.27 -2.65 11.21
N ASP A 22 -7.60 -1.79 12.18
CA ASP A 22 -7.32 -2.04 13.58
C ASP A 22 -8.43 -2.91 14.18
N ASN A 23 -8.07 -4.07 14.71
CA ASN A 23 -9.00 -4.99 15.36
C ASN A 23 -8.92 -4.92 16.90
N GLY A 24 -8.22 -3.93 17.44
CA GLY A 24 -8.01 -3.75 18.88
C GLY A 24 -7.06 -4.77 19.52
N VAL A 25 -6.40 -5.62 18.72
CA VAL A 25 -5.42 -6.60 19.22
C VAL A 25 -4.02 -6.00 19.09
N ALA A 26 -3.30 -5.95 20.20
CA ALA A 26 -1.97 -5.38 20.23
C ALA A 26 -0.97 -6.12 19.31
N PRO A 27 -0.04 -5.41 18.64
CA PRO A 27 0.09 -3.94 18.63
C PRO A 27 -1.03 -3.28 17.80
N THR A 28 -1.70 -2.27 18.38
CA THR A 28 -2.70 -1.46 17.67
C THR A 28 -2.00 -0.55 16.67
N VAL A 29 -2.70 -0.15 15.61
CA VAL A 29 -2.11 0.66 14.51
C VAL A 29 -1.58 1.99 15.05
N ASP A 30 -2.24 2.52 16.07
CA ASP A 30 -1.90 3.76 16.79
C ASP A 30 -0.52 3.71 17.47
N THR A 31 0.04 2.52 17.69
CA THR A 31 1.36 2.33 18.33
C THR A 31 2.52 2.14 17.35
N ILE A 32 2.24 2.03 16.05
CA ILE A 32 3.26 1.72 15.02
C ILE A 32 3.98 2.98 14.54
N GLY A 33 3.27 4.09 14.34
CA GLY A 33 3.85 5.36 13.87
C GLY A 33 4.11 5.40 12.34
N VAL A 34 5.22 5.99 11.91
CA VAL A 34 5.56 6.15 10.49
C VAL A 34 5.97 4.83 9.85
N CYS A 35 5.30 4.48 8.75
CA CYS A 35 5.56 3.29 7.95
C CYS A 35 6.03 3.65 6.54
N THR A 36 7.05 2.96 6.05
CA THR A 36 7.47 3.00 4.64
C THR A 36 6.58 2.11 3.79
N VAL A 37 6.17 2.59 2.62
CA VAL A 37 5.30 1.84 1.71
C VAL A 37 5.94 1.73 0.32
N GLY A 38 5.86 0.55 -0.28
CA GLY A 38 6.35 0.30 -1.63
C GLY A 38 5.42 -0.65 -2.38
N LEU A 39 5.34 -0.48 -3.69
CA LEU A 39 4.72 -1.44 -4.60
C LEU A 39 5.79 -2.44 -5.02
N TYR A 40 5.50 -3.72 -4.87
CA TYR A 40 6.42 -4.80 -5.18
C TYR A 40 5.82 -5.77 -6.20
N HIS A 41 6.68 -6.41 -6.98
CA HIS A 41 6.31 -7.46 -7.92
C HIS A 41 7.17 -8.72 -7.72
N GLY A 42 6.60 -9.90 -7.99
CA GLY A 42 7.32 -11.18 -7.95
C GLY A 42 7.99 -11.46 -6.60
N THR A 43 9.29 -11.74 -6.62
CA THR A 43 10.11 -12.02 -5.43
C THR A 43 10.52 -10.75 -4.70
N GLN A 44 9.54 -9.92 -4.30
CA GLN A 44 9.74 -8.66 -3.58
C GLN A 44 10.64 -7.65 -4.33
N GLN A 45 10.54 -7.58 -5.66
CA GLN A 45 11.19 -6.52 -6.43
C GLN A 45 10.42 -5.21 -6.24
N LEU A 46 11.06 -4.19 -5.68
CA LEU A 46 10.47 -2.85 -5.54
C LEU A 46 10.31 -2.24 -6.93
N VAL A 47 9.08 -1.84 -7.27
CA VAL A 47 8.75 -1.24 -8.57
C VAL A 47 8.22 0.19 -8.47
N GLN A 48 7.74 0.61 -7.31
CA GLN A 48 7.39 1.99 -7.03
C GLN A 48 7.56 2.28 -5.54
N THR A 49 8.28 3.35 -5.22
CA THR A 49 8.30 3.88 -3.85
C THR A 49 7.05 4.74 -3.65
N ILE A 50 6.33 4.53 -2.55
CA ILE A 50 5.15 5.29 -2.18
C ILE A 50 5.51 6.16 -0.97
N GLU A 51 4.92 7.35 -0.89
CA GLU A 51 5.19 8.27 0.21
C GLU A 51 4.91 7.59 1.56
N PRO A 52 5.83 7.68 2.53
CA PRO A 52 5.62 7.13 3.86
C PRO A 52 4.38 7.73 4.51
N VAL A 53 3.71 6.93 5.32
CA VAL A 53 2.48 7.33 5.99
C VAL A 53 2.60 7.06 7.49
N ASN A 54 2.18 8.03 8.30
CA ASN A 54 2.01 7.80 9.71
C ASN A 54 0.68 7.06 9.94
N VAL A 55 0.75 5.75 10.16
CA VAL A 55 -0.46 4.95 10.33
C VAL A 55 -1.14 5.22 11.66
N ALA A 56 -0.42 5.80 12.63
CA ALA A 56 -1.01 6.23 13.90
C ALA A 56 -1.93 7.45 13.75
N ASP A 57 -1.70 8.29 12.72
CA ASP A 57 -2.53 9.47 12.44
C ASP A 57 -3.55 9.20 11.33
N SER A 58 -3.17 8.38 10.34
CA SER A 58 -3.99 8.07 9.17
C SER A 58 -4.07 6.57 8.96
N HIS A 59 -5.23 6.00 9.27
CA HIS A 59 -5.56 4.60 8.96
C HIS A 59 -5.85 4.38 7.46
N SER A 60 -5.39 5.28 6.59
CA SER A 60 -5.48 5.10 5.13
C SER A 60 -4.34 5.77 4.35
N LEU A 61 -4.09 5.24 3.16
CA LEU A 61 -3.12 5.74 2.19
C LEU A 61 -3.74 5.65 0.80
N THR A 62 -3.77 6.78 0.09
CA THR A 62 -4.14 6.82 -1.32
C THR A 62 -2.88 6.98 -2.15
N PHE A 63 -2.70 6.10 -3.14
CA PHE A 63 -1.60 6.17 -4.10
C PHE A 63 -2.08 5.81 -5.50
N THR A 64 -1.30 6.18 -6.52
CA THR A 64 -1.59 5.82 -7.91
C THR A 64 -0.50 4.87 -8.42
N PRO A 65 -0.82 3.62 -8.74
CA PRO A 65 0.15 2.70 -9.32
C PRO A 65 0.64 3.23 -10.67
N GLN A 66 1.96 3.29 -10.85
CA GLN A 66 2.57 3.68 -12.11
C GLN A 66 2.32 2.60 -13.18
N ALA A 67 1.91 3.02 -14.38
CA ALA A 67 1.63 2.08 -15.48
C ALA A 67 2.87 1.30 -15.94
N ASN A 68 4.06 1.86 -15.73
CA ASN A 68 5.33 1.24 -16.08
C ASN A 68 6.01 0.49 -14.91
N ALA A 69 5.32 0.28 -13.78
CA ALA A 69 5.92 -0.38 -12.62
C ALA A 69 6.06 -1.91 -12.80
N GLY A 70 5.13 -2.57 -13.49
CA GLY A 70 5.14 -4.04 -13.64
C GLY A 70 5.86 -4.53 -14.90
N PRO A 71 6.23 -5.83 -14.99
CA PRO A 71 6.86 -6.40 -16.18
C PRO A 71 5.94 -6.49 -17.40
N ASN A 72 4.63 -6.29 -17.23
CA ASN A 72 3.67 -6.14 -18.33
C ASN A 72 3.60 -4.69 -18.86
N SER A 73 4.47 -3.81 -18.36
CA SER A 73 4.78 -2.55 -19.02
C SER A 73 5.57 -2.90 -20.26
N ASP A 74 4.92 -2.92 -21.43
CA ASP A 74 5.55 -3.21 -22.72
C ASP A 74 6.80 -2.32 -22.94
N THR A 75 7.96 -2.85 -22.57
CA THR A 75 9.31 -2.44 -22.98
C THR A 75 10.22 -3.64 -22.97
#